data_AF-A0A1G3IMI8-F1
#
_entry.id   AF-A0A1G3IMI8-F1
#
_cell.length_a   1.000
_cell.length_b   1.000
_cell.length_c   1.000
_cell.angle_alpha   90.00
_cell.angle_beta   90.00
_cell.angle_gamma   90.00
#
_symmetry.space_group_name_H-M   'P 1'
#
loop_
_entity.id
_entity.type
_entity.pdbx_description
1 polymer ?
#
loop_
_entity_poly.entity_id
_entity_poly.type
_entity_poly.pdbx_seq_one_letter_code
_entity_poly.pdbx_strand_id
1 'polypeptide(L)'
;MSKPLLHLVFGGRVADPRGTDFVDADNLHFVGIFPNYATALKAWRGASQARVDEADWKYVILHIHRMLEPHRIHHMLEPDRHDKKVPTKGKKKKK
;
A
#
# COMPACT_ATOMS: atom_id res chain seq x y z
N MET A 1 1.60 -22.41 -4.60
CA MET A 1 2.75 -21.51 -4.37
C MET A 1 2.31 -20.42 -3.40
N SER A 2 2.98 -20.24 -2.26
CA SER A 2 2.63 -19.19 -1.29
C SER A 2 2.97 -17.82 -1.87
N LYS A 3 2.04 -16.86 -1.79
CA LYS A 3 2.24 -15.49 -2.27
C LYS A 3 3.30 -14.81 -1.37
N PRO A 4 4.35 -14.17 -1.92
CA PRO A 4 5.33 -13.47 -1.10
C PRO A 4 4.65 -12.30 -0.38
N LEU A 5 4.80 -12.26 0.95
CA LEU A 5 4.29 -11.17 1.78
C LEU A 5 5.34 -10.06 1.80
N LEU A 6 5.28 -9.17 0.80
CA LEU A 6 6.21 -8.07 0.67
C LEU A 6 6.00 -7.03 1.80
N HIS A 7 7.12 -6.46 2.26
CA HIS A 7 7.18 -5.43 3.30
C HIS A 7 8.07 -4.28 2.83
N LEU A 8 7.57 -3.05 2.91
CA LEU A 8 8.32 -1.84 2.60
C LEU A 8 8.84 -1.21 3.91
N VAL A 9 10.10 -0.80 3.94
CA VAL A 9 10.68 -0.03 5.04
C VAL A 9 11.11 1.34 4.52
N PHE A 10 10.63 2.39 5.18
CA PHE A 10 11.02 3.76 4.90
C PHE A 10 10.91 4.58 6.19
N GLY A 11 11.46 5.79 6.18
CA GLY A 11 11.34 6.74 7.28
C GLY A 11 11.54 8.17 6.82
N GLY A 12 11.43 9.09 7.75
CA GLY A 12 11.56 10.52 7.50
C GLY A 12 11.26 11.31 8.76
N ARG A 13 11.22 12.64 8.61
CA ARG A 13 10.90 13.54 9.71
C ARG A 13 9.42 13.56 10.00
N VAL A 14 9.05 13.59 11.28
CA VAL A 14 7.68 13.65 11.78
C VAL A 14 7.47 14.82 12.75
N ALA A 15 6.25 15.35 12.80
CA ALA A 15 5.91 16.45 13.70
C ALA A 15 5.85 15.99 15.17
N ASP A 16 5.31 14.79 15.41
CA ASP A 16 5.30 14.11 16.70
C ASP A 16 5.87 12.69 16.52
N PRO A 17 6.94 12.32 17.25
CA PRO A 17 7.52 10.98 17.22
C PRO A 17 6.54 9.85 17.59
N ARG A 18 5.45 10.18 18.29
CA ARG A 18 4.37 9.25 18.64
C ARG A 18 3.48 8.95 17.44
N GLY A 19 3.31 9.89 16.52
CA GLY A 19 2.48 9.79 15.32
C GLY A 19 3.20 9.26 14.08
N THR A 20 2.56 9.37 12.92
CA THR A 20 3.14 9.04 11.60
C THR A 20 2.95 10.18 10.60
N ASP A 21 2.80 11.41 11.13
CA ASP A 21 2.59 12.60 10.32
C ASP A 21 3.95 13.11 9.83
N PHE A 22 4.35 12.58 8.67
CA PHE A 22 5.59 12.97 8.01
C PHE A 22 5.49 14.42 7.51
N VAL A 23 6.44 15.26 7.91
CA VAL A 23 6.41 16.70 7.60
C VAL A 23 7.00 17.03 6.24
N ASP A 24 7.77 16.13 5.67
CA ASP A 24 8.42 16.28 4.37
C ASP A 24 8.34 14.96 3.60
N ALA A 25 7.40 14.89 2.67
CA ALA A 25 7.16 13.71 1.85
C ALA A 25 8.17 13.57 0.70
N ASP A 26 8.81 14.66 0.28
CA ASP A 26 9.79 14.66 -0.81
C ASP A 26 11.14 14.11 -0.34
N ASN A 27 11.46 14.28 0.96
CA ASN A 27 12.70 13.82 1.58
C ASN A 27 12.54 12.57 2.46
N LEU A 28 11.71 11.61 2.02
CA LEU A 28 11.63 10.32 2.68
C LEU A 28 12.88 9.48 2.42
N HIS A 29 13.40 8.87 3.49
CA HIS A 29 14.47 7.88 3.39
C HIS A 29 13.87 6.50 3.10
N PHE A 30 14.08 6.05 1.87
CA PHE A 30 13.71 4.70 1.43
C PHE A 30 14.80 3.69 1.81
N VAL A 31 14.45 2.73 2.67
CA VAL A 31 15.40 1.69 3.12
C VAL A 31 15.34 0.47 2.20
N GLY A 32 14.15 0.03 1.77
CA GLY A 32 14.00 -1.08 0.84
C GLY A 32 12.69 -1.84 0.92
N ILE A 33 12.54 -2.82 0.02
CA ILE A 33 11.44 -3.80 0.00
C ILE A 33 12.00 -5.18 0.33
N PHE A 34 11.31 -5.89 1.22
CA PHE A 34 11.77 -7.14 1.82
C PHE A 34 10.75 -8.28 1.64
N PRO A 35 11.21 -9.53 1.48
CA PRO A 35 10.36 -10.67 1.16
C PRO A 35 9.56 -11.21 2.36
N ASN A 36 9.88 -10.80 3.58
CA ASN A 36 9.19 -11.21 4.80
C ASN A 36 9.37 -10.18 5.93
N TYR A 37 8.57 -10.30 6.99
CA TYR A 37 8.60 -9.37 8.11
C TYR A 37 9.94 -9.41 8.88
N ALA A 38 10.56 -10.58 9.04
CA ALA A 38 11.80 -10.71 9.82
C ALA A 38 12.96 -9.91 9.21
N THR A 39 13.11 -9.98 7.88
CA THR A 39 14.12 -9.22 7.13
C THR A 39 13.82 -7.72 7.13
N ALA A 40 12.55 -7.33 6.99
CA ALA A 40 12.11 -5.94 7.13
C ALA A 40 12.39 -5.38 8.54
N LEU A 41 12.09 -6.15 9.59
CA LEU A 41 12.30 -5.77 10.98
C LEU A 41 13.79 -5.53 11.27
N LYS A 42 14.67 -6.37 10.72
CA LYS A 42 16.12 -6.17 10.85
C LYS A 42 16.56 -4.86 10.20
N ALA A 43 16.08 -4.57 8.99
CA ALA A 43 16.41 -3.32 8.29
C ALA A 43 15.86 -2.09 9.01
N TRP A 44 14.60 -2.14 9.47
CA TRP A 44 13.97 -1.09 10.26
C TRP A 44 14.72 -0.81 11.56
N ARG A 45 15.14 -1.85 12.30
CA ARG A 45 15.95 -1.70 13.52
C ARG A 45 17.25 -0.98 13.23
N GLY A 46 17.99 -1.41 12.21
CA GLY A 46 19.26 -0.79 11.82
C GLY A 46 19.10 0.69 11.45
N ALA A 47 18.12 1.00 10.61
CA ALA A 47 17.84 2.38 10.19
C ALA A 47 17.38 3.27 11.36
N SER A 48 16.54 2.74 12.24
CA SER A 48 16.05 3.47 13.43
C SER A 48 17.17 3.73 14.43
N GLN A 49 18.00 2.71 14.72
CA GLN A 49 19.11 2.84 15.67
C GLN A 49 20.18 3.80 15.18
N ALA A 50 20.46 3.84 13.87
CA ALA A 50 21.42 4.77 13.28
C ALA A 50 21.00 6.25 13.40
N ARG A 51 19.72 6.51 13.74
CA ARG A 51 19.12 7.85 13.81
C ARG A 51 18.48 8.12 15.17
N VAL A 52 18.83 7.37 16.21
CA VAL A 52 18.19 7.46 17.53
C VAL A 52 18.36 8.84 18.20
N ASP A 53 19.44 9.55 17.87
CA ASP A 53 19.72 10.89 18.37
C ASP A 53 18.91 11.99 17.66
N GLU A 54 18.33 11.69 16.49
CA GLU A 54 17.48 12.62 15.74
C GLU A 54 16.03 12.45 16.20
N ALA A 55 15.63 13.28 17.18
CA ALA A 55 14.35 13.15 17.88
C ALA A 55 13.11 13.25 16.98
N ASP A 56 13.22 13.89 15.81
CA ASP A 56 12.14 14.08 14.85
C ASP A 56 12.12 13.00 13.75
N TRP A 57 12.97 11.98 13.80
CA TRP A 57 12.97 10.90 12.79
C TRP A 57 12.16 9.68 13.21
N LYS A 58 11.43 9.13 12.25
CA LYS A 58 10.69 7.88 12.43
C LYS A 58 10.81 6.97 11.22
N TYR A 59 11.01 5.68 11.47
CA TYR A 59 10.94 4.62 10.46
C TYR A 59 9.73 3.73 10.70
N VAL A 60 9.14 3.23 9.63
CA VAL A 60 7.95 2.38 9.64
C VAL A 60 8.13 1.17 8.72
N ILE A 61 7.35 0.12 9.00
CA ILE A 61 7.25 -1.07 8.16
C ILE A 61 5.83 -1.14 7.63
N LEU A 62 5.67 -1.10 6.30
CA LEU A 62 4.36 -1.20 5.63
C LEU A 62 4.16 -2.59 5.00
N HIS A 63 3.03 -3.21 5.31
CA HIS A 63 2.62 -4.51 4.76
C HIS A 63 1.96 -4.35 3.38
N ILE A 64 2.75 -4.06 2.33
CA ILE A 64 2.21 -3.76 0.98
C ILE A 64 1.43 -4.91 0.36
N HIS A 65 1.69 -6.17 0.75
CA HIS A 65 0.93 -7.32 0.27
C HIS A 65 -0.57 -7.26 0.58
N ARG A 66 -0.99 -6.47 1.58
CA ARG A 66 -2.41 -6.24 1.90
C ARG A 66 -3.05 -5.17 1.01
N MET A 67 -2.25 -4.31 0.38
CA MET A 67 -2.68 -3.21 -0.48
C MET A 67 -2.68 -3.58 -1.98
N LEU A 68 -1.87 -4.58 -2.37
CA LEU A 68 -1.73 -5.05 -3.77
C LEU A 68 -2.96 -5.77 -4.33
N GLU A 69 -4.10 -5.81 -3.64
CA GLU A 69 -5.36 -6.36 -4.14
C GLU A 69 -6.34 -5.26 -4.57
N PRO A 70 -6.26 -4.76 -5.82
CA PRO A 70 -7.13 -3.69 -6.31
C PRO A 70 -8.61 -4.08 -6.38
N HIS A 71 -8.92 -5.38 -6.45
CA HIS A 71 -10.29 -5.90 -6.60
C HIS A 71 -11.16 -5.71 -5.35
N ARG A 72 -10.60 -5.40 -4.18
CA ARG A 72 -11.40 -5.04 -3.00
C ARG A 72 -11.79 -3.57 -2.94
N ILE A 73 -11.01 -2.68 -3.55
CA ILE A 73 -11.27 -1.22 -3.51
C ILE A 73 -12.19 -0.80 -4.66
N HIS A 74 -12.10 -1.45 -5.83
CA HIS A 74 -12.95 -1.11 -6.98
C HIS A 74 -14.45 -1.39 -6.75
N HIS A 75 -14.81 -2.37 -5.92
CA HIS A 75 -16.21 -2.69 -5.62
C HIS A 75 -16.90 -1.68 -4.67
N MET A 76 -16.16 -0.74 -4.08
CA MET A 76 -16.72 0.33 -3.23
C MET A 76 -16.92 1.66 -3.95
N LEU A 77 -16.31 1.86 -5.13
CA LEU A 77 -16.33 3.15 -5.82
C LEU A 77 -17.27 3.21 -7.03
N GLU A 78 -17.85 2.09 -7.47
CA GLU A 78 -18.82 2.04 -8.58
C GLU A 78 -19.95 1.04 -8.26
N PRO A 79 -20.97 1.40 -7.46
CA PRO A 79 -22.05 0.49 -7.11
C PRO A 79 -23.05 0.16 -8.23
N ASP A 80 -22.98 0.79 -9.42
CA ASP A 80 -24.18 0.83 -10.28
C ASP A 80 -23.92 0.75 -11.81
N ARG A 81 -23.16 -0.26 -12.25
CA ARG A 81 -22.96 -0.55 -13.69
C ARG A 81 -23.43 -1.92 -14.15
N HIS A 82 -24.20 -2.64 -13.34
CA HIS A 82 -24.86 -3.86 -13.79
C HIS A 82 -26.32 -3.62 -14.17
N ASP A 83 -26.59 -3.87 -15.45
CA ASP A 83 -27.89 -4.05 -16.10
C ASP A 83 -28.53 -2.83 -16.79
N LYS A 84 -27.86 -2.33 -17.84
CA LYS A 84 -28.60 -1.86 -19.02
C LYS A 84 -28.71 -3.02 -20.01
N LYS A 85 -29.82 -3.77 -19.94
CA LYS A 85 -30.27 -4.61 -21.05
C LYS A 85 -30.23 -3.80 -22.34
N VAL A 86 -29.33 -4.17 -23.24
CA VAL A 86 -29.35 -3.71 -24.63
C VAL A 86 -30.57 -4.35 -25.30
N PRO A 87 -31.53 -3.59 -25.86
CA PRO A 87 -32.63 -4.20 -26.60
C PRO A 87 -32.06 -4.75 -27.92
N THR A 88 -31.96 -6.08 -28.00
CA THR A 88 -31.62 -6.78 -29.22
C THR A 88 -32.79 -6.68 -30.21
N LYS A 89 -32.51 -6.07 -31.37
CA LYS A 89 -33.45 -5.90 -32.49
C LYS A 89 -34.11 -7.23 -32.86
N GLY A 90 -35.43 -7.29 -32.80
CA GLY A 90 -36.22 -8.38 -33.36
C GLY A 90 -36.07 -8.46 -34.87
N LYS A 91 -35.25 -9.40 -35.35
CA LYS A 91 -35.33 -9.89 -36.74
C LYS A 91 -36.40 -10.98 -36.79
N LYS A 92 -37.63 -10.63 -37.19
CA LYS A 92 -38.59 -11.64 -37.66
C LYS A 92 -38.21 -12.04 -39.10
N LYS A 93 -37.69 -13.27 -39.26
CA LYS A 93 -37.54 -13.94 -40.55
C LYS A 93 -38.82 -14.72 -40.87
N LYS A 94 -39.31 -14.49 -42.10
CA LYS A 94 -40.10 -15.35 -43.00
C LYS A 94 -40.60 -16.70 -42.47
N LYS A 95 -41.91 -16.91 -42.55
CA LYS A 95 -42.54 -18.05 -43.22
C LYS A 95 -43.79 -17.56 -43.94
#